data_AF-A0A356T581-F1
#
_entry.id   AF-A0A356T581-F1
#
_cell.length_a   1.000
_cell.length_b   1.000
_cell.length_c   1.000
_cell.angle_alpha   90.00
_cell.angle_beta   90.00
_cell.angle_gamma   90.00
#
_symmetry.space_group_name_H-M   'P 1'
#
loop_
_entity.id
_entity.type
_entity.pdbx_description
1 polymer ?
#
loop_
_entity_poly.entity_id
_entity_poly.type
_entity_poly.pdbx_seq_one_letter_code
_entity_poly.pdbx_strand_id
1 'polypeptide(L)' 'MKLEGDEEGIAVLKAMHAKDKTYLKFLVGEAKTNTDLRAPFKGEDGRAFLLRVDPKTGNLVVEKKA' A
#
# COMPACT_ATOMS: atom_id res chain seq x y z
N MET A 1 -13.67 -1.27 -0.48
CA MET A 1 -12.21 -1.17 -0.60
C MET A 1 -11.74 -2.30 -1.51
N LYS A 2 -11.31 -1.97 -2.72
CA LYS A 2 -10.57 -2.90 -3.59
C LYS A 2 -9.09 -2.59 -3.52
N LEU A 3 -8.26 -3.61 -3.75
CA LEU A 3 -6.82 -3.48 -3.86
C LEU A 3 -6.44 -3.74 -5.32
N GLU A 4 -5.87 -2.74 -5.97
CA GLU A 4 -5.64 -2.67 -7.42
C GLU A 4 -4.23 -2.12 -7.69
N GLY A 5 -3.70 -2.28 -8.92
CA GLY A 5 -2.36 -1.81 -9.28
C GLY A 5 -1.36 -2.94 -9.54
N ASP A 6 -0.08 -2.70 -9.23
CA ASP A 6 1.03 -3.60 -9.53
C ASP A 6 0.89 -4.96 -8.81
N GLU A 7 0.88 -6.04 -9.58
CA GLU A 7 0.63 -7.39 -9.06
C GLU A 7 1.69 -7.84 -8.06
N GLU A 8 2.96 -7.46 -8.26
CA GLU A 8 4.05 -7.81 -7.35
C GLU A 8 3.94 -7.03 -6.04
N GLY A 9 3.67 -5.72 -6.10
CA GLY A 9 3.43 -4.90 -4.93
C GLY A 9 2.21 -5.36 -4.13
N ILE A 10 1.14 -5.80 -4.80
CA ILE A 10 -0.04 -6.39 -4.16
C ILE A 10 0.32 -7.69 -3.45
N ALA A 11 1.11 -8.56 -4.08
CA ALA A 11 1.56 -9.81 -3.46
C ALA A 11 2.41 -9.54 -2.20
N VAL A 12 3.32 -8.57 -2.28
CA VAL A 12 4.13 -8.12 -1.14
C VAL A 12 3.25 -7.57 -0.02
N LEU A 13 2.31 -6.67 -0.34
CA LEU A 13 1.40 -6.09 0.65
C LEU A 13 0.54 -7.15 1.33
N LYS A 14 0.06 -8.15 0.58
CA LYS A 14 -0.68 -9.30 1.12
C LYS A 14 0.20 -10.14 2.05
N ALA A 15 1.45 -10.41 1.68
CA ALA A 15 2.39 -11.14 2.53
C ALA A 15 2.68 -10.39 3.84
N MET A 16 2.88 -9.07 3.77
CA MET A 16 3.06 -8.22 4.94
C MET A 16 1.81 -8.19 5.83
N HIS A 17 0.62 -8.07 5.23
CA HIS A 17 -0.65 -8.12 5.96
C HIS A 17 -0.90 -9.49 6.62
N ALA A 18 -0.43 -10.58 6.02
CA ALA A 18 -0.51 -11.91 6.63
C ALA A 18 0.39 -12.03 7.87
N LYS A 19 1.55 -11.37 7.87
CA LYS A 19 2.47 -11.31 9.02
C LYS A 19 1.98 -10.35 10.11
N ASP A 20 1.56 -9.16 9.72
CA ASP A 20 1.03 -8.15 10.62
C ASP A 20 -0.19 -7.45 10.02
N LYS A 21 -1.38 -7.80 10.55
CA LYS A 21 -2.65 -7.23 10.09
C LYS A 21 -2.79 -5.76 10.44
N THR A 22 -2.03 -5.27 11.41
CA THR A 22 -2.07 -3.87 11.86
C THR A 22 -1.31 -2.97 10.91
N TYR A 23 -0.26 -3.49 10.27
CA TYR A 23 0.59 -2.76 9.34
C TYR A 23 -0.17 -2.21 8.14
N LEU A 24 -1.12 -2.97 7.56
CA LEU A 24 -1.95 -2.43 6.47
C LEU A 24 -2.82 -1.25 6.94
N LYS A 25 -3.40 -1.32 8.16
CA LYS A 25 -4.18 -0.21 8.72
C LYS A 25 -3.30 1.02 8.94
N PHE A 26 -2.06 0.81 9.41
CA PHE A 26 -1.07 1.86 9.57
C PHE A 26 -0.76 2.53 8.22
N LEU A 27 -0.43 1.76 7.17
CA LEU A 27 -0.15 2.29 5.84
C LEU A 27 -1.33 3.07 5.25
N VAL A 28 -2.56 2.56 5.41
CA VAL A 28 -3.76 3.26 4.95
C VAL A 28 -3.98 4.56 5.74
N GLY A 29 -3.72 4.55 7.05
CA GLY A 29 -3.77 5.74 7.89
C GLY A 29 -2.74 6.79 7.47
N GLU A 30 -1.49 6.37 7.29
CA GLU A 30 -0.39 7.22 6.84
C GLU A 30 -0.69 7.82 5.46
N ALA A 31 -1.16 7.00 4.52
CA ALA A 31 -1.55 7.46 3.20
C ALA A 31 -2.65 8.52 3.29
N LYS A 32 -3.69 8.32 4.10
CA LYS A 32 -4.76 9.30 4.28
C LYS A 32 -4.31 10.61 4.93
N THR A 33 -3.31 10.57 5.80
CA THR A 33 -2.74 11.77 6.43
C THR A 33 -1.74 12.49 5.53
N ASN A 34 -1.19 11.82 4.52
CA ASN A 34 -0.31 12.42 3.55
C ASN A 34 -1.10 13.25 2.53
N THR A 35 -0.62 14.45 2.21
CA THR A 35 -1.20 15.34 1.20
C THR A 35 -1.35 14.66 -0.16
N ASP A 36 -0.40 13.78 -0.51
CA ASP A 36 -0.39 13.04 -1.77
C ASP A 36 -1.25 11.76 -1.72
N LEU A 37 -1.93 11.48 -0.61
CA LEU A 37 -2.72 10.28 -0.38
C LEU A 37 -1.95 8.96 -0.57
N ARG A 38 -0.65 8.95 -0.29
CA ARG A 38 0.24 7.80 -0.51
C ARG A 38 1.12 7.49 0.69
N ALA A 39 1.42 6.20 0.90
CA ALA A 39 2.34 5.71 1.91
C ALA A 39 3.39 4.79 1.26
N PRO A 40 4.69 5.08 1.41
CA PRO A 40 5.73 4.18 0.94
C PRO A 40 5.83 2.95 1.85
N PHE A 41 6.05 1.78 1.25
CA PHE A 41 6.34 0.56 1.99
C PHE A 41 7.42 -0.24 1.27
N LYS A 42 8.08 -1.13 2.00
CA LYS A 42 9.18 -1.93 1.49
C LYS A 42 8.88 -3.40 1.71
N GLY A 43 8.99 -4.20 0.65
CA GLY A 43 8.90 -5.64 0.75
C GLY A 43 10.13 -6.25 1.40
N GLU A 44 9.99 -7.47 1.89
CA GLU A 44 11.10 -8.23 2.49
C GLU A 44 12.26 -8.45 1.50
N ASP A 45 11.94 -8.52 0.21
CA ASP A 45 12.89 -8.65 -0.89
C ASP A 45 13.73 -7.37 -1.14
N GLY A 46 13.48 -6.30 -0.38
CA GLY A 46 14.20 -5.04 -0.53
C GLY A 46 13.58 -4.06 -1.52
N ARG A 47 12.57 -4.48 -2.28
CA ARG A 47 11.85 -3.63 -3.23
C ARG A 47 10.94 -2.62 -2.54
N ALA A 48 10.94 -1.39 -3.04
CA ALA A 48 10.11 -0.30 -2.54
C ALA A 48 8.85 -0.14 -3.40
N PHE A 49 7.73 0.09 -2.73
CA PHE A 49 6.42 0.26 -3.32
C PHE A 49 5.71 1.46 -2.66
N LEU A 50 4.63 1.90 -3.28
CA LEU A 50 3.77 2.97 -2.82
C LEU A 50 2.34 2.47 -2.74
N LEU A 51 1.70 2.66 -1.59
CA LEU A 51 0.27 2.45 -1.41
C LEU A 51 -0.43 3.80 -1.52
N ARG A 52 -1.20 4.01 -2.59
CA ARG A 52 -2.03 5.19 -2.79
C ARG A 52 -3.48 4.90 -2.44
N VAL A 53 -4.16 5.85 -1.82
CA VAL A 53 -5.59 5.80 -1.55
C VAL A 53 -6.29 6.64 -2.61
N ASP A 54 -7.21 6.04 -3.34
CA ASP A 54 -8.06 6.77 -4.28
C ASP A 54 -9.07 7.62 -3.49
N PRO A 55 -9.04 8.97 -3.60
CA PRO A 55 -9.92 9.84 -2.82
C PRO A 55 -11.38 9.76 -3.22
N LYS A 56 -11.70 9.31 -4.44
CA LYS A 56 -13.07 9.28 -4.96
C LYS A 56 -13.80 8.01 -4.52
N THR A 57 -13.09 6.89 -4.52
CA THR A 57 -13.66 5.55 -4.29
C THR A 57 -13.23 4.94 -2.95
N GLY A 58 -12.14 5.44 -2.35
CA GLY A 58 -11.50 4.82 -1.20
C GLY A 58 -10.80 3.50 -1.53
N ASN A 59 -10.52 3.23 -2.81
CA ASN A 59 -9.74 2.06 -3.22
C ASN A 59 -8.26 2.24 -2.90
N LEU A 60 -7.57 1.12 -2.73
CA LEU A 60 -6.15 1.06 -2.48
C LEU A 60 -5.45 0.70 -3.78
N VAL A 61 -4.54 1.55 -4.23
CA VAL A 61 -3.76 1.37 -5.45
C VAL A 61 -2.31 1.16 -5.07
N VAL A 62 -1.71 0.06 -5.52
CA VAL A 62 -0.28 -0.23 -5.28
C VAL A 62 0.52 0.12 -6.53
N GLU A 63 1.57 0.91 -6.34
CA GLU A 63 2.45 1.37 -7.41
C GLU A 63 3.90 0.99 -7.07
N LYS A 64 4.70 0.64 -8.09
CA LYS A 64 6.14 0.46 -7.91
C LYS A 64 6.77 1.81 -7.64
N LYS A 65 7.63 1.90 -6.63
CA LYS A 65 8.46 3.09 -6.43
C LYS A 65 9.65 2.96 -7.38
N ALA A 66 9.61 3.72 -8.47
CA ALA A 66 10.71 3.84 -9.43
C ALA A 66 11.98 4.41 -8.76
#